data_AF-A0A845GJ02-F1
#
_entry.id   AF-A0A845GJ02-F1
#
_cell.length_a   1.000
_cell.length_b   1.000
_cell.length_c   1.000
_cell.angle_alpha   90.00
_cell.angle_beta   90.00
_cell.angle_gamma   90.00
#
_symmetry.space_group_name_H-M   'P 1'
#
loop_
_entity.id
_entity.type
_entity.pdbx_description
1 polymer ?
#
loop_
_entity_poly.entity_id
_entity_poly.type
_entity_poly.pdbx_seq_one_letter_code
_entity_poly.pdbx_strand_id
1 'polypeptide(L)'
;MTQLPQPTQGIPTTPATEQGVRAFFDGLAAIHDTLTYSAPAQVALAITPSLASLLEQFCGTDPRYARVMAMVWINDYRTIKANGR
;
A
#
# COMPACT_ATOMS: atom_id res chain seq x y z
N MET A 1 4.36 -3.20 -42.48
CA MET A 1 4.68 -3.89 -41.22
C MET A 1 4.77 -2.81 -40.15
N THR A 2 3.73 -2.65 -39.33
CA THR A 2 3.65 -1.57 -38.35
C THR A 2 4.33 -2.03 -37.06
N GLN A 3 5.46 -1.40 -36.73
CA GLN A 3 6.23 -1.69 -35.53
C GLN A 3 5.44 -1.24 -34.30
N LEU A 4 5.13 -2.19 -33.39
CA LEU A 4 4.55 -1.89 -32.08
C LEU A 4 5.51 -0.96 -31.31
N PRO A 5 5.01 0.08 -30.62
CA PRO A 5 5.87 0.91 -29.79
C PRO A 5 6.53 0.05 -28.71
N GLN A 6 7.87 0.07 -28.67
CA GLN A 6 8.63 -0.63 -27.66
C GLN A 6 8.31 -0.03 -26.27
N PRO A 7 8.13 -0.87 -25.23
CA PRO A 7 7.95 -0.36 -23.88
C PRO A 7 9.16 0.49 -23.50
N THR A 8 8.90 1.75 -23.15
CA THR A 8 9.91 2.71 -22.71
C THR A 8 10.71 2.09 -21.58
N GLN A 9 12.04 2.03 -21.75
CA GLN A 9 12.95 1.48 -20.76
C GLN A 9 12.71 2.13 -19.40
N GLY A 10 12.34 1.28 -18.42
CA GLY A 10 12.46 1.52 -16.99
C GLY A 10 12.10 2.91 -16.53
N ILE A 11 10.81 3.20 -16.34
CA ILE A 11 10.44 4.12 -15.27
C ILE A 11 11.09 3.52 -14.01
N PRO A 12 12.05 4.19 -13.35
CA PRO A 12 12.50 3.73 -12.06
C PRO A 12 11.24 3.70 -11.21
N THR A 13 10.80 2.51 -10.79
CA THR A 13 9.84 2.43 -9.68
C THR A 13 10.45 3.29 -8.60
N THR A 14 9.86 4.48 -8.39
CA THR A 14 10.42 5.54 -7.57
C THR A 14 10.95 4.88 -6.30
N PRO A 15 12.22 5.08 -5.90
CA PRO A 15 12.63 4.65 -4.57
C PRO A 15 11.58 5.25 -3.64
N ALA A 16 10.83 4.43 -2.92
CA ALA A 16 9.89 4.96 -1.96
C ALA A 16 10.74 5.75 -0.98
N THR A 17 10.81 7.07 -1.16
CA THR A 17 11.59 7.92 -0.26
C THR A 17 10.96 7.77 1.11
N GLU A 18 11.76 7.85 2.17
CA GLU A 18 11.24 7.80 3.53
C GLU A 18 10.05 8.77 3.71
N GLN A 19 10.17 9.98 3.14
CA GLN A 19 9.07 10.96 3.11
C GLN A 19 7.82 10.44 2.40
N GLY A 20 7.96 9.74 1.27
CA GLY A 20 6.82 9.15 0.57
C GLY A 20 6.11 8.07 1.39
N VAL A 21 6.87 7.21 2.08
CA VAL A 21 6.30 6.18 2.98
C VAL A 21 5.57 6.83 4.16
N ARG A 22 6.17 7.85 4.77
CA ARG A 22 5.55 8.62 5.87
C ARG A 22 4.29 9.34 5.41
N ALA A 23 4.30 9.99 4.25
CA ALA A 23 3.12 10.67 3.70
C ALA A 23 1.99 9.68 3.38
N PHE A 24 2.31 8.50 2.87
CA PHE A 24 1.32 7.43 2.68
C PHE A 24 0.72 6.97 4.01
N PHE A 25 1.56 6.76 5.03
CA PHE A 25 1.11 6.43 6.39
C PHE A 25 0.20 7.51 6.98
N ASP A 26 0.54 8.79 6.84
CA ASP A 26 -0.29 9.89 7.30
C ASP A 26 -1.64 9.95 6.58
N GLY A 27 -1.66 9.65 5.28
CA GLY A 27 -2.89 9.47 4.51
C GLY A 27 -3.78 8.38 5.10
N LEU A 28 -3.21 7.19 5.37
CA LEU A 28 -3.94 6.09 6.02
C LEU A 28 -4.47 6.46 7.40
N ALA A 29 -3.69 7.18 8.19
CA ALA A 29 -4.09 7.65 9.51
C ALA A 29 -5.23 8.68 9.43
N ALA A 30 -5.23 9.55 8.43
CA ALA A 30 -6.26 10.58 8.25
C ALA A 30 -7.62 9.98 7.84
N ILE A 31 -7.62 8.90 7.05
CA ILE A 31 -8.85 8.25 6.62
C ILE A 31 -9.32 7.15 7.57
N HIS A 32 -8.58 6.90 8.67
CA HIS A 32 -8.87 5.82 9.62
C HIS A 32 -10.33 5.81 10.10
N ASP A 33 -10.83 6.95 10.54
CA ASP A 33 -12.18 7.04 11.10
C ASP A 33 -13.22 6.87 9.99
N THR A 34 -12.98 7.46 8.81
CA THR A 34 -13.82 7.24 7.63
C THR A 34 -13.94 5.74 7.34
N LEU A 35 -12.82 5.03 7.27
CA LEU A 35 -12.79 3.58 6.99
C LEU A 35 -13.43 2.75 8.09
N THR A 36 -13.20 3.11 9.36
CA THR A 36 -13.72 2.40 10.52
C THR A 36 -15.24 2.51 10.62
N TYR A 37 -15.81 3.66 10.25
CA TYR A 37 -17.23 3.95 10.43
C TYR A 37 -18.07 3.88 9.13
N SER A 38 -17.46 3.82 7.94
CA SER A 38 -18.20 3.80 6.67
C SER A 38 -18.76 2.42 6.27
N ALA A 39 -18.25 1.32 6.83
CA ALA A 39 -18.85 -0.02 6.70
C ALA A 39 -18.29 -0.97 7.77
N PRO A 40 -19.11 -1.86 8.38
CA PRO A 40 -18.72 -2.67 9.54
C PRO A 40 -17.80 -3.87 9.23
N ALA A 41 -17.27 -4.00 8.02
CA ALA A 41 -16.53 -5.18 7.64
C ALA A 41 -15.39 -4.86 6.68
N GLN A 42 -14.20 -5.29 7.10
CA GLN A 42 -13.03 -5.60 6.27
C GLN A 42 -12.09 -4.44 5.96
N VAL A 43 -10.85 -4.69 6.39
CA VAL A 43 -9.59 -4.20 5.88
C VAL A 43 -9.73 -3.34 4.61
N ALA A 44 -9.49 -2.04 4.77
CA ALA A 44 -9.78 -1.03 3.76
C ALA A 44 -8.82 -1.02 2.58
N LEU A 45 -7.60 -1.54 2.76
CA LEU A 45 -6.56 -1.41 1.76
C LEU A 45 -5.67 -2.65 1.70
N ALA A 46 -5.60 -3.28 0.54
CA ALA A 46 -4.59 -4.30 0.28
C ALA A 46 -3.23 -3.64 -0.04
N ILE A 47 -2.17 -4.07 0.64
CA ILE A 47 -0.79 -3.62 0.39
C ILE A 47 0.13 -4.81 0.14
N THR A 48 1.24 -4.57 -0.54
CA THR A 48 2.27 -5.59 -0.77
C THR A 48 3.08 -5.84 0.51
N PRO A 49 3.69 -7.03 0.67
CA PRO A 49 4.60 -7.30 1.79
C PRO A 49 5.77 -6.31 1.87
N SER A 50 6.32 -5.91 0.71
CA SER A 50 7.41 -4.93 0.66
C SER A 50 7.01 -3.55 1.20
N LEU A 51 5.79 -3.09 0.90
CA LEU A 51 5.28 -1.83 1.44
C LEU A 51 5.01 -1.93 2.94
N ALA A 52 4.51 -3.07 3.43
CA ALA A 52 4.33 -3.31 4.85
C ALA A 52 5.67 -3.23 5.61
N SER A 53 6.74 -3.84 5.09
CA SER A 53 8.08 -3.75 5.69
C SER A 53 8.63 -2.32 5.71
N LEU A 54 8.39 -1.52 4.66
CA LEU A 54 8.80 -0.11 4.63
C LEU A 54 8.03 0.72 5.67
N LEU A 55 6.73 0.46 5.82
CA LEU A 55 5.90 1.13 6.84
C LEU A 55 6.37 0.79 8.25
N GLU A 56 6.70 -0.47 8.52
CA GLU A 56 7.27 -0.88 9.80
C GLU A 56 8.61 -0.18 10.07
N GLN A 57 9.51 -0.18 9.07
CA GLN A 57 10.83 0.42 9.18
C GLN A 57 10.78 1.92 9.50
N PHE A 58 9.92 2.68 8.81
CA PHE A 58 9.91 4.15 8.92
C PHE A 58 8.86 4.70 9.88
N CYS A 59 7.79 3.95 10.15
CA CYS A 59 6.64 4.41 10.93
C CYS A 59 6.33 3.51 12.14
N GLY A 60 7.04 2.41 12.37
CA GLY A 60 6.73 1.43 13.44
C GLY A 60 6.80 1.99 14.87
N THR A 61 7.50 3.11 15.07
CA THR A 61 7.57 3.81 16.37
C THR A 61 6.46 4.86 16.56
N ASP A 62 5.66 5.14 15.52
CA ASP A 62 4.54 6.06 15.62
C ASP A 62 3.43 5.43 16.49
N PRO A 63 2.87 6.15 17.48
CA PRO A 63 1.82 5.61 18.35
C PRO A 63 0.54 5.21 17.60
N ARG A 64 0.35 5.71 16.38
CA ARG A 64 -0.79 5.39 15.50
C ARG A 64 -0.56 4.11 14.71
N TYR A 65 0.66 3.56 14.69
CA TYR A 65 1.05 2.48 13.80
C TYR A 65 0.14 1.24 13.92
N ALA A 66 -0.07 0.74 15.14
CA ALA A 66 -0.88 -0.46 15.36
C ALA A 66 -2.33 -0.29 14.86
N ARG A 67 -2.96 0.86 15.12
CA ARG A 67 -4.34 1.12 14.65
C ARG A 67 -4.41 1.27 13.14
N VAL A 68 -3.41 1.92 12.51
CA VAL A 68 -3.37 2.12 11.06
C VAL A 68 -3.17 0.78 10.35
N MET A 69 -2.26 -0.05 10.87
CA MET A 69 -1.94 -1.36 10.29
C MET A 69 -3.07 -2.38 10.49
N ALA A 70 -3.96 -2.21 11.47
CA ALA A 70 -5.15 -3.04 11.61
C ALA A 70 -6.13 -2.90 10.43
N MET A 71 -6.03 -1.82 9.65
CA MET A 71 -6.89 -1.55 8.49
C MET A 71 -6.30 -2.01 7.15
N VAL A 72 -5.08 -2.56 7.12
CA VAL A 72 -4.43 -2.99 5.87
C VAL A 72 -4.31 -4.50 5.77
N TRP A 73 -4.49 -5.04 4.57
CA TRP A 73 -4.39 -6.47 4.28
C TRP A 73 -3.13 -6.68 3.48
N ILE A 74 -2.18 -7.45 4.03
CA ILE A 74 -0.97 -7.79 3.29
C ILE A 74 -1.32 -8.90 2.30
N ASN A 75 -1.26 -8.59 1.01
CA ASN A 75 -1.57 -9.53 -0.06
C ASN A 75 -0.41 -9.61 -1.06
N ASP A 76 0.02 -10.83 -1.36
CA ASP A 76 1.03 -11.06 -2.39
C ASP A 76 0.42 -10.93 -3.79
N TYR A 77 1.13 -10.34 -4.75
CA TYR A 77 0.65 -10.21 -6.13
C TYR A 77 0.28 -11.54 -6.78
N ARG A 78 0.87 -12.66 -6.33
CA ARG A 78 0.57 -14.00 -6.84
C ARG A 78 -0.84 -14.45 -6.48
N THR A 79 -1.40 -13.99 -5.36
CA THR A 79 -2.77 -14.31 -4.93
C THR A 79 -3.83 -13.46 -5.63
N ILE A 80 -3.50 -12.24 -6.09
CA ILE A 80 -4.44 -11.36 -6.80
C ILE A 80 -4.81 -11.92 -8.19
N LYS A 81 -3.84 -12.51 -8.91
CA LYS A 81 -4.11 -13.14 -10.22
C LYS A 81 -4.97 -14.40 -10.15
N ALA A 82 -5.03 -15.06 -8.99
CA ALA A 82 -5.81 -16.30 -8.82
C ALA A 82 -7.32 -16.04 -8.62
N ASN A 83 -7.70 -14.86 -8.11
CA ASN A 83 -9.09 -14.51 -7.79
C ASN A 83 -9.77 -13.61 -8.84
N GLY A 84 -9.04 -13.15 -9.86
CA GLY A 84 -9.60 -12.36 -10.97
C GLY A 84 -10.13 -13.22 -12.12
N ARG A 85 -11.05 -14.16 -11.82
CA ARG A 85 -11.84 -14.88 -12.84
C ARG A 85 -12.95 -13.99 -13.38
#